data_AF-A0A7C6F3M7-F1
#
_entry.id   AF-A0A7C6F3M7-F1
#
_cell.length_a   1.000
_cell.length_b   1.000
_cell.length_c   1.000
_cell.angle_alpha   90.00
_cell.angle_beta   90.00
_cell.angle_gamma   90.00
#
_symmetry.space_group_name_H-M   'P 1'
#
loop_
_entity.id
_entity.type
_entity.pdbx_description
1 polymer ?
#
loop_
_entity_poly.entity_id
_entity_poly.type
_entity_poly.pdbx_seq_one_letter_code
_entity_poly.pdbx_strand_id
1 'polypeptide(L)'
;KKEQRWIVGFALETHDIHNRAMEKLRKKRCDLIVINQPAAIGASVTQVEIADANGVILGSWTDSKKGIARRLYDIIAERFLANP
;
A
#
# COMPACT_ATOMS: atom_id res chain seq x y z
N LYS A 1 -21.55 -15.67 -8.52
CA LYS A 1 -21.35 -14.55 -7.56
C LYS A 1 -19.97 -13.97 -7.83
N LYS A 2 -19.79 -12.65 -7.96
CA LYS A 2 -18.44 -12.09 -8.04
C LYS A 2 -17.79 -12.31 -6.68
N GLU A 3 -16.75 -13.13 -6.66
CA GLU A 3 -15.93 -13.38 -5.47
C GLU A 3 -15.42 -12.05 -4.90
N GLN A 4 -15.28 -12.00 -3.57
CA GLN A 4 -14.63 -10.90 -2.87
C GLN A 4 -13.25 -10.68 -3.52
N ARG A 5 -13.08 -9.53 -4.18
CA ARG A 5 -11.82 -9.19 -4.85
C ARG A 5 -11.08 -8.21 -3.96
N TRP A 6 -9.89 -8.62 -3.54
CA TRP A 6 -8.94 -7.73 -2.87
C TRP A 6 -8.30 -6.75 -3.86
N ILE A 7 -8.27 -5.47 -3.49
CA ILE A 7 -7.69 -4.39 -4.30
C ILE A 7 -6.59 -3.71 -3.49
N VAL A 8 -5.35 -3.87 -3.93
CA VAL A 8 -4.18 -3.17 -3.37
C VAL A 8 -3.76 -2.05 -4.32
N GLY A 9 -3.88 -0.80 -3.87
CA GLY A 9 -3.48 0.38 -4.63
C GLY A 9 -2.01 0.74 -4.41
N PHE A 10 -1.39 1.36 -5.41
CA PHE A 10 -0.09 2.03 -5.28
C PHE A 10 -0.26 3.52 -5.59
N ALA A 11 0.18 4.37 -4.68
CA ALA A 11 0.10 5.82 -4.77
C ALA A 11 1.52 6.41 -4.78
N LEU A 12 1.99 6.68 -5.99
CA LEU A 12 3.19 7.48 -6.22
C LEU A 12 2.78 8.96 -6.33
N GLU A 13 3.20 9.79 -5.38
CA GLU A 13 2.82 11.21 -5.31
C GLU A 13 4.03 12.10 -5.06
N THR A 14 4.05 13.28 -5.68
CA THR A 14 5.11 14.29 -5.50
C THR A 14 4.78 15.31 -4.40
N HIS A 15 3.49 15.56 -4.13
CA HIS A 15 2.99 16.56 -3.18
C HIS A 15 1.69 16.05 -2.54
N ASP A 16 1.34 16.57 -1.36
CA ASP A 16 0.11 16.19 -0.62
C ASP A 16 -0.08 14.67 -0.51
N ILE A 17 1.03 13.96 -0.29
CA ILE A 17 1.17 12.51 -0.50
C ILE A 17 0.04 11.73 0.19
N HIS A 18 -0.21 12.00 1.47
CA HIS A 18 -1.26 11.33 2.23
C HIS A 18 -2.66 11.66 1.72
N ASN A 19 -2.97 12.95 1.49
CA ASN A 19 -4.30 13.36 1.04
C ASN A 19 -4.67 12.72 -0.30
N ARG A 20 -3.72 12.72 -1.25
CA ARG A 20 -3.92 12.10 -2.57
C ARG A 20 -3.98 10.58 -2.50
N ALA A 21 -3.17 9.96 -1.64
CA ALA A 21 -3.25 8.52 -1.39
C ALA A 21 -4.62 8.13 -0.80
N MET A 22 -5.12 8.84 0.21
CA MET A 22 -6.44 8.55 0.81
C MET A 22 -7.58 8.79 -0.19
N GLU A 23 -7.45 9.80 -1.04
CA GLU A 23 -8.42 10.02 -2.11
C GLU A 23 -8.43 8.84 -3.11
N LYS A 24 -7.26 8.34 -3.51
CA LYS A 24 -7.13 7.15 -4.37
C LYS A 24 -7.68 5.90 -3.70
N LEU A 25 -7.37 5.68 -2.41
CA LEU A 25 -7.89 4.57 -1.59
C LEU A 25 -9.43 4.53 -1.66
N ARG A 26 -10.07 5.66 -1.36
CA ARG A 26 -11.54 5.79 -1.37
C ARG A 26 -12.13 5.66 -2.78
N LYS A 27 -11.58 6.37 -3.76
CA LYS A 27 -12.10 6.37 -5.15
C LYS A 27 -12.03 4.99 -5.79
N LYS A 28 -10.97 4.22 -5.50
CA LYS A 28 -10.74 2.88 -6.06
C LYS A 28 -11.26 1.75 -5.18
N ARG A 29 -11.79 2.05 -3.98
CA ARG A 29 -12.26 1.08 -2.98
C ARG A 29 -11.19 0.03 -2.69
N CYS A 30 -9.98 0.52 -2.40
CA CYS A 30 -8.85 -0.34 -2.08
C CYS A 30 -8.95 -0.87 -0.63
N ASP A 31 -8.54 -2.12 -0.44
CA ASP A 31 -8.41 -2.75 0.89
C ASP A 31 -7.10 -2.35 1.56
N LEU A 32 -6.08 -2.07 0.75
CA LEU A 32 -4.80 -1.51 1.15
C LEU A 32 -4.32 -0.48 0.11
N ILE A 33 -3.57 0.52 0.55
CA ILE A 33 -2.80 1.38 -0.33
C ILE A 33 -1.35 1.50 0.11
N VAL A 34 -0.44 1.27 -0.83
CA VAL A 34 0.99 1.51 -0.67
C VAL A 34 1.28 2.93 -1.12
N ILE A 35 1.83 3.72 -0.22
CA ILE A 35 2.17 5.12 -0.41
C ILE A 35 3.69 5.18 -0.59
N ASN A 36 4.16 5.68 -1.73
CA ASN A 36 5.58 5.79 -2.02
C ASN A 36 5.92 7.11 -2.71
N GLN A 37 7.19 7.52 -2.63
CA GLN A 37 7.66 8.75 -3.25
C GLN A 37 8.44 8.48 -4.55
N PRO A 38 8.41 9.42 -5.53
CA PRO A 38 9.19 9.33 -6.77
C PRO A 38 10.70 9.13 -6.57
N ALA A 39 11.24 9.60 -5.44
CA ALA A 39 12.63 9.34 -5.04
C ALA A 39 12.96 7.82 -4.95
N ALA A 40 11.95 6.95 -4.83
CA ALA A 40 12.11 5.51 -4.87
C ALA A 40 12.33 4.93 -6.29
N ILE A 41 12.11 5.71 -7.35
CA ILE A 41 12.30 5.26 -8.73
C ILE A 41 13.81 5.23 -9.01
N GLY A 42 14.33 4.05 -9.34
CA GLY A 42 15.76 3.84 -9.65
C GLY A 42 16.66 3.64 -8.41
N ALA A 43 16.16 3.87 -7.20
CA ALA A 43 16.91 3.64 -5.97
C ALA A 43 17.03 2.14 -5.63
N SER A 44 18.13 1.77 -4.96
CA SER A 44 18.35 0.43 -4.41
C SER A 44 17.44 0.12 -3.22
N VAL A 45 16.99 1.17 -2.52
CA VAL A 45 16.06 1.14 -1.40
C VAL A 45 14.84 2.01 -1.70
N THR A 46 13.68 1.61 -1.21
CA THR A 46 12.43 2.35 -1.30
C THR A 46 11.87 2.54 0.09
N GLN A 47 11.36 3.75 0.36
CA GLN A 47 10.57 4.05 1.54
C GLN A 47 9.09 3.97 1.15
N VAL A 48 8.30 3.25 1.95
CA VAL A 48 6.86 3.13 1.75
C VAL A 48 6.11 3.24 3.08
N GLU A 49 4.89 3.72 3.00
CA GLU A 49 3.88 3.55 4.04
C GLU A 49 2.74 2.70 3.49
N ILE A 50 2.09 1.93 4.35
CA ILE A 50 0.93 1.12 3.96
C ILE A 50 -0.24 1.52 4.84
N ALA A 51 -1.35 1.90 4.22
CA ALA A 51 -2.61 2.16 4.91
C ALA A 51 -3.65 1.11 4.56
N ASP A 52 -4.57 0.83 5.49
CA ASP A 52 -5.72 -0.03 5.23
C ASP A 52 -6.93 0.70 4.66
N ALA A 53 -8.02 -0.04 4.42
CA ALA A 53 -9.28 0.47 3.87
C ALA A 53 -9.88 1.64 4.66
N ASN A 54 -9.57 1.76 5.95
CA ASN A 54 -10.02 2.86 6.81
C ASN A 54 -9.06 4.06 6.78
N GLY A 55 -7.97 3.96 6.02
CA GLY A 55 -6.90 4.95 5.97
C GLY A 55 -5.95 4.89 7.16
N VAL A 56 -6.01 3.85 7.99
CA VAL A 56 -5.10 3.68 9.13
C VAL A 56 -3.73 3.23 8.62
N ILE A 57 -2.68 3.98 8.97
CA ILE A 57 -1.30 3.63 8.64
C ILE A 57 -0.87 2.42 9.49
N LEU A 58 -0.57 1.32 8.82
CA LEU A 58 -0.12 0.06 9.44
C LEU A 58 1.37 0.10 9.77
N GLY A 59 2.13 0.93 9.06
CA GLY A 59 3.54 1.16 9.31
C GLY A 59 4.23 1.86 8.15
N SER A 60 5.50 2.18 8.40
CA SER A 60 6.44 2.75 7.44
C SER A 60 7.71 1.91 7.42
N TRP A 61 8.25 1.64 6.22
CA TRP A 61 9.44 0.82 6.05
C TRP A 61 10.34 1.37 4.96
N THR A 62 11.64 1.22 5.16
CA THR A 62 12.67 1.51 4.15
C THR A 62 13.48 0.24 3.94
N ASP A 63 13.42 -0.32 2.73
CA ASP A 63 14.10 -1.57 2.38
C ASP A 63 14.34 -1.64 0.86
N SER A 64 15.06 -2.65 0.40
CA SER A 64 15.06 -3.08 -0.99
C SER A 64 13.63 -3.35 -1.51
N LYS A 65 13.45 -3.22 -2.82
CA LYS A 65 12.16 -3.54 -3.48
C LYS A 65 11.68 -4.96 -3.17
N LYS A 66 12.60 -5.92 -3.08
CA LYS A 66 12.29 -7.30 -2.70
C LYS A 66 11.82 -7.41 -1.25
N GLY A 67 12.48 -6.71 -0.32
CA GLY A 67 12.10 -6.68 1.09
C GLY A 67 10.71 -6.07 1.30
N ILE A 68 10.42 -4.94 0.64
CA ILE A 68 9.08 -4.34 0.66
C ILE A 68 8.02 -5.25 0.04
N ALA A 69 8.31 -5.91 -1.09
CA ALA A 69 7.37 -6.85 -1.70
C ALA A 69 7.05 -8.05 -0.79
N ARG A 70 8.07 -8.61 -0.12
CA ARG A 70 7.90 -9.68 0.86
C ARG A 70 6.99 -9.23 2.00
N ARG A 71 7.23 -8.05 2.55
CA ARG A 71 6.42 -7.49 3.63
C ARG A 71 4.98 -7.22 3.24
N LEU A 72 4.77 -6.65 2.05
CA LEU A 72 3.41 -6.41 1.53
C LEU A 72 2.66 -7.73 1.37
N TYR A 73 3.34 -8.77 0.87
CA TYR A 73 2.77 -10.11 0.78
C TYR A 73 2.36 -10.65 2.15
N ASP A 74 3.21 -10.53 3.17
CA ASP A 74 2.91 -11.01 4.53
C ASP A 74 1.69 -10.28 5.13
N ILE A 75 1.60 -8.95 4.97
CA ILE A 75 0.45 -8.15 5.41
C ILE A 75 -0.85 -8.59 4.71
N ILE A 76 -0.79 -8.81 3.39
CA ILE A 76 -1.94 -9.27 2.60
C ILE A 76 -2.36 -10.66 3.06
N ALA A 77 -1.40 -11.58 3.25
CA ALA A 77 -1.68 -12.93 3.70
C ALA A 77 -2.35 -12.95 5.09
N GLU A 78 -1.81 -12.21 6.06
CA GLU A 78 -2.39 -12.09 7.39
C GLU A 78 -3.82 -11.55 7.36
N ARG A 79 -4.06 -10.48 6.59
CA ARG A 79 -5.39 -9.84 6.51
C ARG A 79 -6.40 -10.63 5.69
N PHE A 80 -5.97 -11.28 4.61
CA PHE A 80 -6.83 -12.16 3.81
C PHE A 80 -7.27 -13.37 4.63
N LEU A 81 -6.35 -13.97 5.41
CA LEU A 81 -6.68 -15.09 6.30
C LEU A 81 -7.61 -14.66 7.45
N ALA A 82 -7.53 -13.41 7.90
CA ALA A 82 -8.40 -12.87 8.94
C ALA A 82 -9.84 -12.58 8.46
N ASN A 83 -10.06 -12.42 7.15
CA ASN A 83 -11.38 -12.19 6.53
C ASN A 83 -11.41 -12.78 5.09
N PRO A 84 -11.61 -14.11 4.95
CA PRO A 84 -11.61 -14.80 3.66
C PRO A 84 -12.87 -14.58 2.80
#